data_AF-A0A0C2V2V0-F1
#
_entry.id   AF-A0A0C2V2V0-F1
#
_cell.length_a   1.000
_cell.length_b   1.000
_cell.length_c   1.000
_cell.angle_alpha   90.00
_cell.angle_beta   90.00
_cell.angle_gamma   90.00
#
_symmetry.space_group_name_H-M   'P 1'
#
loop_
_entity.id
_entity.type
_entity.pdbx_description
1 polymer ?
#
loop_
_entity_poly.entity_id
_entity_poly.type
_entity_poly.pdbx_seq_one_letter_code
_entity_poly.pdbx_strand_id
1 'polypeptide(L)'
;MKNAKVALLLFGSQFFYLLFLPVWFTFYGVSLMNIEQDGSFAGRMVLYAVGSYPVVLMVAIVISWMSYHRYNWKKMLLVNSLPIIWIAPILFTFIFATIFNG
;
A
#
# COMPACT_ATOMS: atom_id res chain seq x y z
N MET A 1 -5.86 -27.92 9.67
CA MET A 1 -4.43 -27.73 9.33
C MET A 1 -4.24 -26.32 8.79
N LYS A 2 -3.17 -25.61 9.17
CA LYS A 2 -2.84 -24.30 8.59
C LYS A 2 -2.54 -24.49 7.10
N ASN A 3 -3.25 -23.78 6.22
CA ASN A 3 -3.12 -23.94 4.77
C ASN A 3 -1.85 -23.23 4.27
N ALA A 4 -0.87 -23.98 3.80
CA ALA A 4 0.41 -23.47 3.32
C ALA A 4 0.27 -22.55 2.11
N LYS A 5 -0.69 -22.82 1.20
CA LYS A 5 -0.94 -21.97 0.02
C LYS A 5 -1.40 -20.58 0.43
N VAL A 6 -2.24 -20.49 1.46
CA VAL A 6 -2.73 -19.21 1.97
C VAL A 6 -1.63 -18.43 2.70
N ALA A 7 -0.77 -19.12 3.44
CA ALA A 7 0.41 -18.49 4.05
C ALA A 7 1.37 -17.94 2.99
N LEU A 8 1.61 -18.70 1.91
CA LEU A 8 2.42 -18.27 0.77
C LEU A 8 1.81 -17.04 0.09
N LEU A 9 0.48 -16.99 -0.08
CA LEU A 9 -0.22 -15.83 -0.63
C LEU A 9 -0.01 -14.59 0.24
N LEU A 10 -0.19 -14.69 1.56
CA LEU A 10 0.04 -13.58 2.48
C LEU A 10 1.48 -13.10 2.41
N PHE A 11 2.43 -14.01 2.53
CA PHE A 11 3.85 -13.66 2.48
C PHE A 11 4.24 -13.02 1.14
N GLY A 12 3.83 -13.64 0.02
CA GLY A 12 4.16 -13.15 -1.32
C GLY A 12 3.56 -11.77 -1.61
N SER A 13 2.30 -11.54 -1.23
CA SER A 13 1.66 -10.22 -1.41
C SER A 13 2.29 -9.16 -0.50
N GLN A 14 2.57 -9.47 0.77
CA GLN A 14 3.23 -8.53 1.68
C GLN A 14 4.66 -8.20 1.25
N PHE A 15 5.40 -9.20 0.75
CA PHE A 15 6.72 -8.97 0.18
C PHE A 15 6.64 -8.08 -1.06
N PHE A 16 5.69 -8.34 -1.97
CA PHE A 16 5.42 -7.47 -3.11
C PHE A 16 5.10 -6.03 -2.67
N TYR A 17 4.29 -5.85 -1.62
CA TYR A 17 4.02 -4.50 -1.08
C TYR A 17 5.30 -3.85 -0.53
N LEU A 18 6.14 -4.58 0.20
CA LEU A 18 7.41 -4.04 0.72
C LEU A 18 8.34 -3.57 -0.41
N LEU A 19 8.36 -4.25 -1.56
CA LEU A 19 9.15 -3.83 -2.72
C LEU A 19 8.72 -2.45 -3.27
N PHE A 20 7.49 -1.99 -2.99
CA PHE A 20 7.02 -0.68 -3.39
C PHE A 20 7.41 0.45 -2.44
N LEU A 21 7.97 0.16 -1.25
CA LEU A 21 8.38 1.20 -0.31
C LEU A 21 9.36 2.22 -0.91
N PRO A 22 10.44 1.83 -1.60
CA PRO A 22 11.37 2.80 -2.20
C PRO A 22 10.69 3.71 -3.22
N VAL A 23 9.84 3.14 -4.10
CA VAL A 23 9.07 3.91 -5.09
C VAL A 23 8.13 4.88 -4.38
N TRP A 24 7.40 4.39 -3.37
CA TRP A 24 6.47 5.19 -2.60
C TRP A 24 7.15 6.37 -1.88
N PHE A 25 8.33 6.17 -1.27
CA PHE A 25 9.08 7.25 -0.62
C PHE A 25 9.44 8.39 -1.57
N THR A 26 9.77 8.07 -2.84
CA THR A 26 10.00 9.08 -3.88
C THR A 26 8.74 9.91 -4.14
N PHE A 27 7.59 9.27 -4.35
CA PHE A 27 6.31 9.97 -4.58
C PHE A 27 5.88 10.81 -3.37
N TYR A 28 6.05 10.29 -2.16
CA TYR A 28 5.72 11.00 -0.93
C TYR A 28 6.64 12.20 -0.71
N GLY A 29 7.95 12.07 -0.96
CA GLY A 29 8.92 13.16 -0.86
C GLY A 29 8.58 14.34 -1.78
N VAL A 30 8.24 14.05 -3.05
CA VAL A 30 7.79 15.09 -4.00
C VAL A 30 6.47 15.72 -3.55
N SER A 31 5.54 14.92 -3.01
CA SER A 31 4.25 15.41 -2.50
C SER A 31 4.43 16.34 -1.30
N LEU A 32 5.35 16.03 -0.38
CA LEU A 32 5.73 16.88 0.75
C LEU A 32 6.19 18.26 0.29
N MET A 33 7.15 18.31 -0.65
CA MET A 33 7.72 19.56 -1.15
C MET A 33 6.68 20.46 -1.83
N ASN A 34 5.75 19.88 -2.60
CA ASN A 34 4.70 20.64 -3.28
C ASN A 34 3.66 21.21 -2.30
N ILE A 35 3.29 20.45 -1.27
CA ILE A 35 2.22 20.84 -0.34
C ILE A 35 2.71 21.85 0.70
N GLU A 36 4.00 21.85 1.05
CA GLU A 36 4.59 22.89 1.89
C GLU A 36 4.52 24.29 1.26
N GLN A 37 4.51 24.38 -0.08
CA GLN A 37 4.39 25.66 -0.80
C GLN A 37 2.95 26.19 -0.85
N ASP A 38 1.96 25.31 -1.01
CA ASP A 38 0.54 25.68 -1.14
C ASP A 38 -0.16 25.85 0.22
N GLY A 39 0.30 25.12 1.26
CA GLY A 39 -0.10 25.31 2.66
C GLY A 39 -1.55 25.00 3.01
N SER A 40 -2.40 24.68 2.02
CA SER A 40 -3.85 24.49 2.14
C SER A 40 -4.21 23.30 3.05
N PHE A 41 -5.34 23.41 3.77
CA PHE A 41 -5.83 22.34 4.65
C PHE A 41 -6.12 21.05 3.88
N ALA A 42 -6.74 21.17 2.71
CA ALA A 42 -7.03 20.04 1.83
C ALA A 42 -5.73 19.35 1.37
N GLY A 43 -4.71 20.12 0.99
CA GLY A 43 -3.39 19.58 0.66
C GLY A 43 -2.80 18.76 1.81
N ARG A 44 -2.82 19.29 3.04
CA ARG A 44 -2.32 18.56 4.21
C ARG A 44 -3.08 17.24 4.48
N MET A 45 -4.40 17.22 4.28
CA MET A 45 -5.19 15.98 4.41
C MET A 45 -4.77 14.93 3.37
N VAL A 46 -4.58 15.35 2.12
CA VAL A 46 -4.08 14.47 1.05
C VAL A 46 -2.68 13.96 1.38
N LEU A 47 -1.81 14.83 1.87
CA LEU A 47 -0.46 14.46 2.28
C LEU A 47 -0.48 13.37 3.34
N TYR A 48 -1.28 13.52 4.41
CA TYR A 48 -1.38 12.48 5.44
C TYR A 48 -1.99 11.18 4.91
N ALA A 49 -3.00 11.27 4.04
CA ALA A 49 -3.61 10.09 3.43
C ALA A 49 -2.58 9.31 2.59
N VAL A 50 -1.83 10.01 1.74
CA VAL A 50 -0.74 9.41 0.94
C VAL A 50 0.35 8.86 1.86
N GLY A 51 0.77 9.66 2.86
CA GLY A 51 1.79 9.39 3.87
C GLY A 51 1.54 8.16 4.75
N SER A 52 0.28 7.73 4.86
CA SER A 52 -0.12 6.64 5.76
C SER A 52 0.28 5.24 5.27
N TYR A 53 0.76 5.07 4.04
CA TYR A 53 1.04 3.76 3.45
C TYR A 53 1.91 2.82 4.31
N PRO A 54 3.08 3.22 4.83
CA PRO A 54 3.92 2.31 5.61
C PRO A 54 3.21 1.85 6.90
N VAL A 55 2.47 2.76 7.53
CA VAL A 55 1.69 2.46 8.75
C VAL A 55 0.57 1.47 8.43
N VAL A 56 -0.19 1.73 7.36
CA VAL A 56 -1.27 0.85 6.90
C VAL A 56 -0.73 -0.52 6.51
N LEU A 57 0.43 -0.59 5.84
CA LEU A 57 1.09 -1.84 5.49
C LEU A 57 1.46 -2.66 6.74
N MET A 58 2.08 -2.04 7.74
CA MET A 58 2.43 -2.73 9.00
C MET A 58 1.19 -3.26 9.71
N VAL A 59 0.15 -2.44 9.85
CA VAL A 59 -1.12 -2.83 10.49
C VAL A 59 -1.80 -3.95 9.70
N ALA A 60 -1.81 -3.86 8.37
CA ALA A 60 -2.39 -4.87 7.49
C ALA A 60 -1.66 -6.21 7.63
N ILE A 61 -0.33 -6.23 7.70
CA ILE A 61 0.48 -7.43 7.94
C ILE A 61 0.03 -8.11 9.23
N VAL A 62 0.06 -7.38 10.36
CA VAL A 62 -0.27 -7.93 11.68
C VAL A 62 -1.69 -8.50 11.70
N ILE A 63 -2.69 -7.73 11.28
CA ILE A 63 -4.10 -8.14 11.32
C ILE A 63 -4.36 -9.32 10.37
N SER A 64 -3.69 -9.38 9.22
CA SER A 64 -3.85 -10.49 8.27
C SER A 64 -3.32 -11.80 8.84
N TRP A 65 -2.14 -11.80 9.48
CA TRP A 65 -1.59 -12.99 10.15
C TRP A 65 -2.41 -13.42 11.38
N MET A 66 -2.92 -12.46 12.16
CA MET A 66 -3.85 -12.76 13.25
C MET A 66 -5.14 -13.42 12.72
N SER A 67 -5.69 -12.90 11.63
CA SER A 67 -6.92 -13.42 11.01
C SER A 67 -6.69 -14.80 10.38
N TYR A 68 -5.53 -15.03 9.78
CA TYR A 68 -5.07 -16.33 9.29
C TYR A 68 -5.05 -17.38 10.40
N HIS A 69 -4.48 -17.05 11.57
CA HIS A 69 -4.45 -17.97 12.72
C HIS A 69 -5.83 -18.24 13.33
N ARG A 70 -6.78 -17.32 13.17
CA ARG A 70 -8.18 -17.50 13.58
C ARG A 70 -9.07 -18.13 12.52
N TYR A 71 -8.50 -18.60 11.39
CA TYR A 71 -9.23 -19.16 10.26
C TYR A 71 -10.29 -18.22 9.65
N ASN A 72 -10.17 -16.90 9.86
CA ASN A 72 -11.08 -15.91 9.31
C ASN A 72 -10.57 -15.40 7.96
N TRP A 73 -10.84 -16.19 6.92
CA TRP A 73 -10.30 -15.96 5.57
C TRP A 73 -10.78 -14.66 4.92
N LYS A 74 -12.06 -14.30 5.10
CA LYS A 74 -12.62 -13.07 4.52
C LYS A 74 -11.92 -11.84 5.07
N LYS A 75 -11.78 -11.75 6.40
CA LYS A 75 -11.08 -10.63 7.04
C LYS A 75 -9.60 -10.59 6.65
N MET A 76 -8.96 -11.75 6.61
CA MET A 76 -7.57 -11.88 6.20
C MET A 76 -7.35 -11.31 4.78
N LEU A 77 -8.17 -11.72 3.80
CA LEU A 77 -8.04 -11.23 2.42
C LEU A 77 -8.34 -9.73 2.30
N LEU A 78 -9.42 -9.25 2.92
CA LEU A 78 -9.79 -7.84 2.88
C LEU A 78 -8.69 -6.94 3.45
N VAL A 79 -8.16 -7.29 4.63
CA VAL A 79 -7.13 -6.49 5.27
C VAL A 79 -5.81 -6.56 4.50
N ASN A 80 -5.44 -7.74 4.00
CA ASN A 80 -4.24 -7.89 3.19
C ASN A 80 -4.31 -7.10 1.88
N SER A 81 -5.51 -6.84 1.36
CA SER A 81 -5.67 -6.05 0.13
C SER A 81 -5.53 -4.53 0.34
N LEU A 82 -5.61 -4.01 1.58
CA LEU A 82 -5.56 -2.56 1.84
C LEU A 82 -4.35 -1.84 1.24
N PRO A 83 -3.10 -2.36 1.33
CA PRO A 83 -1.93 -1.70 0.76
C PRO A 83 -2.03 -1.47 -0.76
N ILE A 84 -2.88 -2.23 -1.48
CA ILE A 84 -3.06 -2.07 -2.92
C ILE A 84 -3.63 -0.70 -3.28
N ILE A 85 -4.34 -0.04 -2.37
CA ILE A 85 -4.96 1.28 -2.58
C ILE A 85 -3.89 2.34 -2.89
N TRP A 86 -2.69 2.20 -2.32
CA TRP A 86 -1.57 3.10 -2.58
C TRP A 86 -0.74 2.67 -3.79
N ILE A 87 -0.61 1.37 -4.03
CA ILE A 87 0.22 0.84 -5.11
C ILE A 87 -0.47 0.97 -6.47
N ALA A 88 -1.78 0.71 -6.54
CA ALA A 88 -2.52 0.69 -7.80
C ALA A 88 -2.48 2.03 -8.56
N PRO A 89 -2.65 3.21 -7.92
CA PRO A 89 -2.51 4.48 -8.61
C PRO A 89 -1.10 4.72 -9.16
N ILE A 90 -0.06 4.34 -8.40
CA ILE A 90 1.34 4.47 -8.84
C ILE A 90 1.59 3.57 -10.06
N LEU A 91 1.16 2.31 -10.01
CA LEU A 91 1.28 1.40 -11.14
C LEU A 91 0.52 1.91 -12.37
N PHE A 92 -0.70 2.42 -12.16
CA PHE A 92 -1.52 2.96 -13.22
C PHE A 92 -0.84 4.13 -13.93
N THR A 93 -0.25 5.08 -13.19
CA THR A 93 0.45 6.21 -13.80
C THR A 93 1.69 5.77 -14.57
N PHE A 94 2.47 4.80 -14.06
CA PHE A 94 3.62 4.26 -14.79
C PHE A 94 3.20 3.57 -16.10
N ILE A 95 2.20 2.69 -16.05
CA ILE A 95 1.72 1.96 -17.24
C ILE A 95 1.16 2.94 -18.27
N PHE A 96 0.34 3.89 -17.83
CA PHE A 96 -0.24 4.89 -18.71
C PHE A 96 0.86 5.75 -19.37
N ALA A 97 1.81 6.25 -18.58
CA ALA A 97 2.91 7.05 -19.12
C ALA A 97 3.76 6.29 -20.14
N THR A 98 4.02 5.00 -19.89
CA THR A 98 4.84 4.16 -20.77
C THR A 98 4.14 3.83 -22.09
N ILE A 99 2.82 3.61 -22.07
CA ILE A 99 2.05 3.25 -23.27
C ILE A 99 1.78 4.46 -24.17
N PHE A 100 1.51 5.63 -23.56
CA PHE A 100 1.01 6.79 -24.31
C PHE A 100 2.05 7.89 -24.56
N ASN A 101 3.20 7.87 -23.86
CA ASN A 101 4.31 8.83 -24.09
C ASN A 101 5.61 8.14 -24.52
N GLY A 102 5.59 6.83 -24.80
CA GLY A 102 6.71 6.03 -25.28
C GLY A 102 6.72 5.86 -26.79
#